data_AF-A0A7C0UC81-F1
#
_entry.id   AF-A0A7C0UC81-F1
#
_cell.length_a   1.000
_cell.length_b   1.000
_cell.length_c   1.000
_cell.angle_alpha   90.00
_cell.angle_beta   90.00
_cell.angle_gamma   90.00
#
_symmetry.space_group_name_H-M   'P 1'
#
loop_
_entity.id
_entity.type
_entity.pdbx_description
1 polymer ?
#
loop_
_entity_poly.entity_id
_entity_poly.type
_entity_poly.pdbx_seq_one_letter_code
_entity_poly.pdbx_strand_id
1 'polypeptide(L)' 'MLEIKKEYIVDEQNRKKAVLLDIEVFEKIEEIMESFGLGKYMEEVEEEEVFNLEDAKEYYSRLKDS' A
#
# COMPACT_ATOMS: atom_id res chain seq x y z
N MET A 1 5.02 -17.79 -11.86
CA MET A 1 5.07 -17.29 -10.48
C MET A 1 6.46 -16.69 -10.31
N LEU A 2 6.58 -15.44 -9.84
CA LEU A 2 7.90 -14.82 -9.63
C LEU A 2 8.71 -15.67 -8.65
N GLU A 3 9.92 -16.05 -9.02
CA GLU A 3 10.84 -16.75 -8.11
C GLU A 3 11.43 -15.73 -7.13
N ILE A 4 10.80 -15.62 -5.97
CA ILE A 4 11.30 -14.79 -4.86
C ILE A 4 12.31 -15.60 -4.06
N LYS A 5 13.58 -15.21 -4.15
CA LYS A 5 14.62 -15.73 -3.26
C LYS A 5 14.31 -15.28 -1.83
N LYS A 6 14.20 -16.25 -0.92
CA LYS A 6 13.83 -16.01 0.46
C LYS A 6 14.50 -17.01 1.38
N GLU A 7 14.94 -16.51 2.52
CA GLU A 7 15.47 -17.33 3.60
C GLU A 7 14.52 -17.24 4.79
N TYR A 8 14.50 -18.27 5.63
CA TYR A 8 13.59 -18.33 6.77
C TYR A 8 14.38 -18.34 8.07
N ILE A 9 13.96 -17.47 9.01
CA ILE A 9 14.38 -17.55 10.40
C ILE A 9 13.41 -18.52 11.09
N VAL A 10 13.94 -19.64 11.58
CA VAL A 10 13.15 -20.70 12.25
C VAL A 10 13.45 -20.73 13.75
N ASP A 11 12.48 -21.19 14.54
CA ASP A 11 12.68 -21.47 15.96
C ASP A 11 13.21 -22.90 16.23
N GLU A 12 13.39 -23.23 17.51
CA GLU A 12 13.88 -24.55 17.95
C GLU A 12 12.99 -25.73 17.52
N GLN A 13 11.72 -25.48 17.20
CA GLN A 13 10.77 -26.47 16.70
C GLN A 13 10.68 -26.46 15.17
N ASN A 14 11.65 -25.82 14.50
CA ASN A 14 11.72 -25.65 13.05
C ASN A 14 10.50 -24.89 12.47
N ARG A 15 9.84 -24.05 13.27
CA ARG A 15 8.72 -23.23 12.80
C ARG A 15 9.24 -21.91 12.27
N LYS A 16 8.79 -21.52 11.08
CA LYS A 16 9.15 -20.25 10.43
C LYS A 16 8.57 -19.08 11.23
N LYS A 17 9.42 -18.18 11.71
CA LYS A 17 9.04 -16.98 12.46
C LYS A 17 9.17 -15.70 11.66
N ALA A 18 10.16 -15.64 10.77
CA ALA A 18 10.37 -14.50 9.89
C ALA A 18 10.96 -14.96 8.56
N VAL A 19 10.94 -14.06 7.58
CA VAL A 19 11.56 -14.23 6.27
C VAL A 19 12.60 -13.13 6.08
N LEU A 20 13.75 -13.50 5.55
CA LEU A 20 14.75 -12.56 5.06
C LEU A 20 14.61 -12.49 3.54
N LEU A 21 14.55 -11.26 3.02
CA LEU A 21 14.42 -10.93 1.62
C LEU A 21 15.49 -9.90 1.26
N ASP A 22 15.91 -9.90 -0.01
CA ASP A 22 16.60 -8.75 -0.57
C ASP A 22 15.71 -7.51 -0.42
N ILE A 23 16.32 -6.39 -0.03
CA ILE A 23 15.58 -5.15 0.25
C ILE A 23 14.78 -4.69 -0.98
N GLU A 24 15.37 -4.79 -2.17
CA GLU A 24 14.71 -4.44 -3.44
C GLU A 24 13.46 -5.29 -3.70
N VAL A 25 13.48 -6.56 -3.29
CA VAL A 25 12.33 -7.46 -3.43
C VAL A 25 11.23 -7.09 -2.44
N PHE A 26 11.60 -6.75 -1.20
CA PHE A 26 10.65 -6.28 -0.20
C PHE A 26 9.96 -4.99 -0.66
N GLU A 27 10.73 -3.98 -1.08
CA GLU A 27 10.21 -2.71 -1.59
C GLU A 27 9.31 -2.93 -2.81
N LYS A 28 9.66 -3.86 -3.71
CA LYS A 28 8.81 -4.17 -4.87
C LYS A 28 7.47 -4.79 -4.47
N ILE A 29 7.45 -5.60 -3.42
CA ILE A 29 6.21 -6.15 -2.88
C ILE A 29 5.33 -5.03 -2.31
N GLU A 30 5.93 -4.11 -1.53
CA GLU A 30 5.21 -2.94 -0.98
C GLU A 30 4.62 -2.09 -2.11
N GLU A 31 5.42 -1.72 -3.11
CA GLU A 31 4.98 -0.90 -4.25
C GLU A 31 3.76 -1.52 -4.95
N ILE A 32 3.77 -2.83 -5.18
CA ILE A 32 2.67 -3.54 -5.84
C ILE A 32 1.41 -3.53 -4.95
N MET A 33 1.56 -3.78 -3.65
CA MET A 33 0.45 -3.79 -2.70
C MET A 33 -0.18 -2.40 -2.55
N GLU A 34 0.64 -1.37 -2.42
CA GLU A 34 0.21 0.02 -2.32
C GLU A 34 -0.47 0.49 -3.61
N SER A 35 0.12 0.21 -4.77
CA SER A 35 -0.46 0.55 -6.07
C SER A 35 -1.81 -0.11 -6.28
N PHE A 36 -1.95 -1.38 -5.89
CA PHE A 36 -3.23 -2.09 -5.96
C PHE A 36 -4.26 -1.47 -5.02
N GLY A 37 -3.88 -1.21 -3.76
CA GLY A 37 -4.76 -0.58 -2.78
C GLY A 37 -5.22 0.81 -3.23
N LEU A 38 -4.29 1.64 -3.71
CA LEU A 38 -4.61 2.96 -4.26
C LEU A 38 -5.55 2.86 -5.46
N GLY A 39 -5.30 1.94 -6.39
CA GLY A 39 -6.19 1.69 -7.52
C GLY A 39 -7.62 1.35 -7.08
N LYS A 40 -7.77 0.54 -6.02
CA LYS A 40 -9.09 0.24 -5.44
C LYS A 40 -9.76 1.43 -4.81
N TYR A 41 -9.03 2.26 -4.06
CA TYR A 41 -9.60 3.50 -3.53
C TYR A 41 -10.02 4.46 -4.63
N MET A 42 -9.30 4.51 -5.75
CA MET A 42 -9.67 5.33 -6.91
C MET A 42 -10.92 4.80 -7.60
N GLU A 43 -11.09 3.48 -7.74
CA GLU A 43 -12.32 2.86 -8.26
C GLU A 43 -13.53 3.19 -7.36
N GLU A 44 -13.36 3.16 -6.04
CA GLU A 44 -14.45 3.44 -5.08
C GLU A 44 -15.01 4.86 -5.18
N VAL A 45 -14.19 5.83 -5.59
CA VAL A 45 -14.56 7.24 -5.72
C VAL A 45 -14.75 7.69 -7.18
N GLU A 46 -14.78 6.76 -8.14
CA GLU A 46 -14.83 7.10 -9.58
C GLU A 46 -16.08 7.91 -9.96
N GLU A 47 -17.20 7.64 -9.31
CA GLU A 47 -18.48 8.35 -9.53
C GLU A 47 -18.65 9.60 -8.64
N GLU A 48 -17.70 9.88 -7.73
CA GLU A 48 -17.75 11.06 -6.88
C GLU A 48 -17.49 12.35 -7.67
N GLU A 49 -17.99 13.47 -7.15
CA GLU A 49 -17.81 14.77 -7.78
C GLU A 49 -16.33 15.18 -7.79
N VAL A 50 -15.82 15.49 -8.99
CA VAL A 50 -14.46 16.02 -9.15
C VAL A 50 -14.48 17.52 -8.90
N PHE A 51 -13.93 17.94 -7.76
CA PHE A 51 -13.75 19.35 -7.45
C PHE A 51 -12.68 20.00 -8.34
N ASN A 52 -12.93 21.26 -8.70
CA ASN A 52 -11.86 22.12 -9.20
C ASN A 52 -10.91 22.50 -8.04
N LEU A 53 -9.78 23.13 -8.36
CA LEU A 53 -8.76 23.45 -7.36
C LEU A 53 -9.24 24.36 -6.22
N GLU A 54 -10.18 25.27 -6.50
CA GLU A 54 -10.69 26.21 -5.49
C GLU A 54 -11.64 25.49 -4.52
N ASP A 55 -12.61 24.75 -5.06
CA ASP A 55 -13.57 23.97 -4.27
C ASP A 55 -12.86 22.88 -3.45
N ALA A 56 -11.83 22.24 -4.01
CA ALA A 56 -11.03 21.23 -3.30
C ALA A 56 -10.28 21.84 -2.10
N LYS A 57 -9.73 23.06 -2.24
CA LYS A 57 -9.04 23.75 -1.14
C LYS A 57 -10.01 24.16 -0.04
N GLU A 58 -11.20 24.65 -0.40
CA GLU A 58 -12.23 25.01 0.56
C GLU A 58 -12.80 23.79 1.29
N TYR A 59 -13.06 22.71 0.58
CA TYR A 59 -13.49 21.45 1.19
C TYR A 59 -12.45 20.92 2.18
N TYR A 60 -11.18 20.92 1.79
CA TYR A 60 -10.09 20.43 2.63
C TYR A 60 -9.81 21.29 3.86
N SER A 61 -10.01 22.62 3.81
CA SER A 61 -9.87 23.47 4.99
C SER A 61 -10.94 23.16 6.04
N ARG A 62 -12.19 22.95 5.61
CA ARG A 62 -13.30 22.58 6.52
C ARG A 62 -13.06 21.25 7.23
N LEU A 63 -12.44 20.27 6.56
CA LEU A 63 -12.07 18.99 7.17
C LEU A 63 -11.01 19.12 8.28
N LYS A 64 -10.13 20.12 8.20
CA LYS A 64 -9.08 20.34 9.22
C LYS A 64 -9.58 21.01 10.50
N ASP A 65 -10.70 21.72 10.39
CA ASP A 65 -11.36 22.39 11.52
C ASP A 65 -12.37 21.49 12.25
N SER A 66 -12.49 20.22 11.82
CA SER A 66 -13.35 19.16 12.38
C SER A 66 -12.61 18.29 13.38
#